data_AF-G5RZZ5-F1
#
_entry.id   AF-G5RZZ5-F1
#
_cell.length_a   1.000
_cell.length_b   1.000
_cell.length_c   1.000
_cell.angle_alpha   90.00
_cell.angle_beta   90.00
_cell.angle_gamma   90.00
#
_symmetry.space_group_name_H-M   'P 1'
#
loop_
_entity.id
_entity.type
_entity.pdbx_description
1 polymer ?
#
loop_
_entity_poly.entity_id
_entity_poly.type
_entity_poly.pdbx_seq_one_letter_code
_entity_poly.pdbx_strand_id
1 'polypeptide(L)'
;MRITALAGDKVLYSQTYYSIGGGFIVDEEHFGLTNSEPVNVPYPYKTAADLQRHCQETGLSLSGLMMQNELALHSKEALEQHFARVWEVMRSGIERGITTEGVLPGKLRVPRRAARGGAASGA
;
A
#
# COMPACT_ATOMS: atom_id res chain seq x y z
N MET A 1 -11.11 12.26 -11.76
CA MET A 1 -10.87 11.90 -13.18
C MET A 1 -12.19 11.46 -13.78
N ARG A 2 -12.53 11.85 -15.01
CA ARG A 2 -13.73 11.35 -15.71
C ARG A 2 -13.33 10.61 -16.97
N ILE A 3 -13.87 9.42 -17.16
CA ILE A 3 -13.66 8.60 -18.35
C ILE A 3 -14.98 8.55 -19.11
N THR A 4 -14.96 8.86 -20.41
CA THR A 4 -16.15 8.86 -21.27
C THR A 4 -15.92 7.94 -22.46
N ALA A 5 -16.84 7.00 -22.68
CA ALA A 5 -16.88 6.14 -23.85
C ALA A 5 -17.80 6.75 -24.91
N LEU A 6 -17.32 6.78 -26.15
CA LEU A 6 -18.00 7.40 -27.30
C LEU A 6 -18.17 6.39 -28.45
N ALA A 7 -19.26 6.51 -29.21
CA ALA A 7 -19.40 5.95 -30.55
C ALA A 7 -19.60 7.10 -31.54
N GLY A 8 -18.52 7.52 -32.21
CA GLY A 8 -18.49 8.81 -32.90
C GLY A 8 -18.68 9.96 -31.91
N ASP A 9 -19.65 10.83 -32.16
CA ASP A 9 -19.99 11.94 -31.26
C ASP A 9 -20.99 11.55 -30.16
N LYS A 10 -21.54 10.33 -30.20
CA LYS A 10 -22.51 9.87 -29.21
C LYS A 10 -21.82 9.36 -27.96
N VAL A 11 -22.15 9.93 -26.80
CA VAL A 11 -21.76 9.38 -25.49
C VAL A 11 -22.51 8.09 -25.22
N LEU A 12 -21.76 7.01 -25.00
CA LEU A 12 -22.28 5.71 -24.59
C LEU A 12 -22.27 5.56 -23.07
N TYR A 13 -21.23 6.08 -22.42
CA TYR A 13 -21.04 5.98 -20.97
C TYR A 13 -20.10 7.07 -20.49
N SER A 14 -20.30 7.57 -19.26
CA SER A 14 -19.38 8.50 -18.62
C SER A 14 -19.36 8.25 -17.12
N GLN A 15 -18.17 8.11 -16.56
CA GLN A 15 -18.00 7.83 -15.13
C GLN A 15 -16.88 8.67 -14.54
N THR A 16 -17.15 9.22 -13.35
CA THR A 16 -16.19 9.95 -12.55
C THR A 16 -15.59 9.04 -11.48
N TYR A 17 -14.27 9.12 -11.31
CA TYR A 17 -13.47 8.40 -10.32
C TYR A 17 -12.60 9.37 -9.52
N TYR A 18 -12.48 9.14 -8.22
CA TYR A 18 -11.66 9.89 -7.27
C TYR A 18 -10.56 9.00 -6.72
N SER A 19 -9.32 9.50 -6.69
CA SER A 19 -8.23 8.86 -5.96
C SER A 19 -8.21 9.40 -4.53
N ILE A 20 -8.45 8.54 -3.56
CA ILE A 20 -8.65 8.93 -2.15
C ILE A 20 -7.42 8.66 -1.25
N GLY A 21 -6.28 8.36 -1.86
CA GLY A 21 -5.02 8.07 -1.17
C GLY A 21 -4.72 6.56 -1.07
N GLY A 22 -3.44 6.21 -0.89
CA GLY A 22 -3.00 4.82 -0.74
C GLY A 22 -3.17 3.92 -1.98
N GLY A 23 -3.56 4.49 -3.13
CA GLY A 23 -3.88 3.73 -4.34
C GLY A 23 -5.35 3.32 -4.47
N PHE A 24 -6.21 3.68 -3.51
CA PHE A 24 -7.64 3.41 -3.57
C PHE A 24 -8.36 4.41 -4.49
N ILE A 25 -9.36 3.90 -5.21
CA ILE A 25 -10.21 4.65 -6.13
C ILE A 25 -11.67 4.40 -5.76
N VAL A 26 -12.48 5.45 -5.75
CA VAL A 26 -13.93 5.39 -5.56
C VAL A 26 -14.62 6.14 -6.69
N ASP A 27 -15.79 5.68 -7.10
CA ASP A 27 -16.61 6.44 -8.04
C ASP A 27 -17.36 7.59 -7.35
N GLU A 28 -18.07 8.41 -8.13
CA GLU A 28 -18.83 9.56 -7.65
C GLU A 28 -20.03 9.21 -6.79
N GLU A 29 -20.69 8.07 -7.04
CA GLU A 29 -21.86 7.65 -6.27
C GLU A 29 -21.46 7.17 -4.87
N HIS A 30 -20.28 6.57 -4.73
CA HIS A 30 -19.75 6.06 -3.47
C HIS A 30 -18.82 7.03 -2.75
N PHE A 31 -18.59 8.23 -3.28
CA PHE A 31 -17.70 9.20 -2.67
C PHE A 31 -18.24 9.70 -1.32
N GLY A 32 -17.46 9.53 -0.25
CA GLY A 32 -17.86 9.91 1.10
C GLY A 32 -18.76 8.91 1.83
N LEU A 33 -19.14 7.80 1.17
CA LEU A 33 -19.83 6.69 1.84
C LEU A 33 -18.81 5.77 2.52
N THR A 34 -19.12 5.36 3.75
CA THR A 34 -18.27 4.42 4.48
C THR A 34 -18.80 3.00 4.26
N ASN A 35 -18.14 2.22 3.41
CA ASN A 35 -18.39 0.79 3.32
C ASN A 35 -17.69 0.09 4.50
N SER A 36 -18.31 0.10 5.67
CA SER A 36 -17.81 -0.61 6.85
C SER A 36 -18.58 -1.90 7.07
N GLU A 37 -18.45 -2.85 6.14
CA GLU A 37 -18.78 -4.23 6.50
C GLU A 37 -17.76 -4.70 7.55
N PRO A 38 -18.22 -5.17 8.73
CA PRO A 38 -17.31 -5.60 9.78
C PRO A 38 -16.51 -6.81 9.30
N VAL A 39 -15.18 -6.67 9.28
CA VAL A 39 -14.28 -7.78 8.98
C VAL A 39 -14.25 -8.72 10.19
N ASN A 40 -14.70 -9.95 9.99
CA ASN A 40 -14.73 -10.95 11.05
C ASN A 40 -13.34 -11.56 11.25
N VAL A 41 -12.64 -11.11 12.30
CA VAL A 41 -11.32 -11.61 12.71
C VAL A 41 -11.29 -11.93 14.20
N PRO A 42 -10.40 -12.83 14.67
CA PRO A 42 -10.34 -13.25 16.07
C PRO A 42 -10.06 -12.11 17.06
N TYR A 43 -9.24 -11.13 16.66
CA TYR A 43 -8.81 -10.03 17.52
C TYR A 43 -9.13 -8.67 16.87
N PRO A 44 -10.41 -8.25 16.81
CA PRO A 44 -10.81 -6.99 16.21
C PRO A 44 -10.35 -5.81 17.07
N TYR A 45 -9.98 -4.69 16.43
CA TYR A 45 -9.50 -3.51 17.12
C TYR A 45 -9.91 -2.22 16.39
N LYS A 46 -10.12 -1.14 17.14
CA LYS A 46 -10.30 0.22 16.61
C LYS A 46 -9.28 1.20 17.15
N THR A 47 -8.64 0.85 18.26
CA THR A 47 -7.68 1.69 18.98
C THR A 47 -6.41 0.93 19.32
N ALA A 48 -5.33 1.65 19.61
CA ALA A 48 -4.10 1.04 20.12
C ALA A 48 -4.33 0.35 21.49
N ALA A 49 -5.27 0.85 22.30
CA ALA A 49 -5.61 0.24 23.59
C ALA A 49 -6.25 -1.15 23.42
N ASP A 50 -7.05 -1.35 22.36
CA ASP A 50 -7.61 -2.67 22.04
C ASP A 50 -6.49 -3.68 21.73
N LEU A 51 -5.50 -3.27 20.92
CA LEU A 51 -4.35 -4.11 20.58
C LEU A 51 -3.52 -4.47 21.82
N GLN A 52 -3.28 -3.51 22.72
CA GLN A 52 -2.57 -3.75 23.98
C GLN A 52 -3.32 -4.75 24.87
N ARG A 53 -4.64 -4.57 25.03
CA ARG A 53 -5.49 -5.48 25.80
C ARG A 53 -5.40 -6.90 25.25
N HIS A 54 -5.59 -7.07 23.94
CA HIS A 54 -5.50 -8.39 23.31
C HIS A 54 -4.12 -9.04 23.46
N CYS A 55 -3.02 -8.27 23.34
CA CYS A 55 -1.68 -8.81 23.58
C CYS A 55 -1.50 -9.28 25.04
N GLN A 56 -2.03 -8.52 26.01
CA GLN A 56 -1.96 -8.87 27.44
C GLN A 56 -2.80 -10.11 27.76
N GLU A 57 -4.00 -10.22 27.20
CA GLU A 57 -4.92 -11.34 27.44
C GLU A 57 -4.45 -12.65 26.79
N THR A 58 -3.84 -12.57 25.60
CA THR A 58 -3.42 -13.76 24.83
C THR A 58 -1.96 -14.16 25.06
N GLY A 59 -1.13 -13.24 25.55
CA GLY A 59 0.33 -13.41 25.60
C GLY A 59 1.02 -13.35 24.23
N LEU A 60 0.29 -13.07 23.14
CA LEU A 60 0.86 -12.92 21.81
C LEU A 60 1.58 -11.57 21.68
N SER A 61 2.65 -11.55 20.88
CA SER A 61 3.19 -10.29 20.37
C SER A 61 2.19 -9.62 19.43
N LEU A 62 2.34 -8.31 19.20
CA LEU A 62 1.52 -7.58 18.23
C LEU A 62 1.56 -8.24 16.83
N SER A 63 2.74 -8.67 16.39
CA SER A 63 2.90 -9.37 15.11
C SER A 63 2.23 -10.75 15.11
N GLY A 64 2.26 -11.47 16.23
CA GLY A 64 1.53 -12.74 16.39
C GLY A 64 0.03 -12.53 16.31
N LEU A 65 -0.50 -11.49 16.96
CA LEU A 65 -1.90 -11.11 16.90
C LEU A 65 -2.34 -10.74 15.48
N MET A 66 -1.56 -9.92 14.78
CA MET A 66 -1.82 -9.59 13.37
C MET A 66 -1.80 -10.83 12.47
N MET A 67 -0.86 -11.75 12.69
CA MET A 67 -0.80 -13.01 11.94
C MET A 67 -2.08 -13.84 12.13
N GLN A 68 -2.63 -13.92 13.34
CA GLN A 68 -3.89 -14.64 13.58
C GLN A 68 -5.09 -13.97 12.87
N ASN A 69 -5.14 -12.64 12.86
CA ASN A 69 -6.18 -11.92 12.12
C ASN A 69 -6.07 -12.14 10.61
N GLU A 70 -4.85 -12.11 10.06
CA GLU A 70 -4.62 -12.35 8.63
C GLU A 70 -4.95 -13.80 8.24
N LEU A 71 -4.61 -14.78 9.09
CA LEU A 71 -4.92 -16.19 8.85
C LEU A 71 -6.43 -16.49 8.86
N ALA A 72 -7.25 -15.62 9.45
CA ALA A 72 -8.70 -15.73 9.38
C ALA A 72 -9.27 -15.28 8.02
N LEU A 73 -8.50 -14.53 7.24
CA LEU A 73 -8.90 -13.98 5.94
C LEU A 73 -8.19 -14.66 4.77
N HIS A 74 -6.99 -15.18 5.00
CA HIS A 74 -6.09 -15.68 3.98
C HIS A 74 -5.41 -16.98 4.43
N SER A 75 -5.01 -17.84 3.49
CA SER A 75 -4.18 -19.00 3.83
C SER A 75 -2.77 -18.57 4.21
N LYS A 76 -2.09 -19.39 5.01
CA LYS A 76 -0.70 -19.14 5.40
C LYS A 76 0.22 -19.01 4.18
N GLU A 77 0.04 -19.88 3.18
CA GLU A 77 0.82 -19.89 1.95
C GLU A 77 0.62 -18.59 1.16
N ALA A 78 -0.62 -18.09 1.08
CA ALA A 78 -0.93 -16.85 0.39
C ALA A 78 -0.24 -15.64 1.07
N LEU A 79 -0.22 -15.61 2.41
CA LEU A 79 0.45 -14.57 3.19
C LEU A 79 1.97 -14.61 3.02
N GLU A 80 2.59 -15.79 3.16
CA GLU A 80 4.04 -15.95 3.00
C GLU A 80 4.50 -15.53 1.59
N GLN A 81 3.76 -15.96 0.56
CA GLN A 81 4.03 -15.54 -0.81
C GLN A 81 3.85 -14.02 -0.98
N HIS A 82 2.84 -13.42 -0.35
CA HIS A 82 2.63 -11.98 -0.42
C HIS A 82 3.77 -11.21 0.24
N PHE A 83 4.19 -11.58 1.44
CA PHE A 83 5.32 -10.95 2.13
C PHE A 83 6.62 -11.08 1.35
N ALA A 84 6.89 -12.26 0.77
CA ALA A 84 8.06 -12.45 -0.08
C ALA A 84 8.01 -11.54 -1.31
N ARG A 85 6.85 -11.40 -1.97
CA ARG A 85 6.68 -10.50 -3.12
C ARG A 85 6.89 -9.03 -2.74
N VAL A 86 6.31 -8.58 -1.63
CA VAL A 86 6.47 -7.20 -1.15
C VAL A 86 7.94 -6.91 -0.85
N TRP A 87 8.61 -7.81 -0.13
CA TRP A 87 10.03 -7.69 0.16
C TRP A 87 10.88 -7.62 -1.11
N GLU A 88 10.62 -8.50 -2.08
CA GLU A 88 11.38 -8.53 -3.33
C GLU A 88 11.22 -7.23 -4.14
N VAL A 89 10.00 -6.67 -4.19
CA VAL A 89 9.74 -5.38 -4.82
C VAL A 89 10.46 -4.24 -4.10
N MET A 90 10.44 -4.24 -2.76
CA MET A 90 11.16 -3.25 -1.95
C MET A 90 12.67 -3.33 -2.19
N ARG A 91 13.24 -4.53 -2.10
CA ARG A 91 14.67 -4.81 -2.35
C ARG A 91 15.09 -4.37 -3.74
N SER A 92 14.34 -4.76 -4.76
CA SER A 92 14.58 -4.35 -6.14
C SER A 92 14.44 -2.82 -6.33
N GLY A 93 13.53 -2.18 -5.60
CA GLY A 93 13.38 -0.73 -5.58
C GLY A 93 14.57 -0.01 -4.96
N ILE A 94 15.09 -0.53 -3.85
CA ILE A 94 16.32 -0.05 -3.20
C ILE A 94 17.50 -0.18 -4.15
N GLU A 95 17.70 -1.35 -4.74
CA GLU A 95 18.79 -1.62 -5.69
C GLU A 95 18.77 -0.64 -6.85
N ARG A 96 17.62 -0.45 -7.50
CA ARG A 96 17.46 0.58 -8.54
C ARG A 96 17.76 1.97 -8.00
N GLY A 97 17.29 2.30 -6.80
CA GLY A 97 17.49 3.60 -6.17
C GLY A 97 18.97 3.94 -5.95
N ILE A 98 19.76 2.96 -5.49
CA ILE A 98 21.20 3.14 -5.19
C ILE A 98 22.10 3.01 -6.43
N THR A 99 21.60 2.48 -7.55
CA THR A 99 22.36 2.37 -8.81
C THR A 99 21.98 3.42 -9.85
N THR A 100 20.79 4.03 -9.75
CA THR A 100 20.31 5.01 -10.73
C THR A 100 20.88 6.40 -10.47
N GLU A 101 21.77 6.83 -11.35
CA GLU A 101 22.31 8.19 -11.37
C GLU A 101 21.42 9.19 -12.13
N GLY A 102 21.87 10.45 -12.19
CA GLY A 102 21.23 11.51 -12.96
C GLY A 102 20.36 12.45 -12.12
N VAL A 103 19.42 13.10 -12.79
CA VAL A 103 18.60 14.19 -12.23
C VAL A 103 17.12 13.78 -12.26
N LEU A 104 16.38 14.08 -11.20
CA LEU A 104 14.95 13.83 -11.15
C LEU A 104 14.22 14.67 -12.22
N PRO A 105 13.20 14.09 -12.90
CA PRO A 105 12.40 14.83 -13.86
C PRO A 105 11.63 15.96 -13.17
N GLY A 106 11.37 17.04 -13.91
CA GLY A 106 10.66 18.22 -13.40
C GLY A 106 11.53 19.48 -13.39
N LYS A 107 10.91 20.62 -13.07
CA LYS A 107 11.53 21.95 -13.21
C LYS A 107 12.68 22.20 -12.24
N LEU A 108 12.70 21.49 -11.09
CA LEU A 108 13.66 21.73 -10.01
C LEU A 108 15.03 21.08 -10.25
N ARG A 109 15.18 20.20 -11.24
CA ARG A 109 16.45 19.55 -11.62
C ARG A 109 17.25 19.01 -10.43
N VAL A 110 16.56 18.33 -9.49
CA VAL A 110 17.19 17.82 -8.27
C VAL A 110 18.08 16.61 -8.60
N PRO A 111 19.38 16.62 -8.26
CA PRO A 111 20.24 15.47 -8.48
C PRO A 111 19.86 14.29 -7.58
N ARG A 112 19.90 13.07 -8.13
CA ARG A 112 19.77 11.85 -7.34
C ARG A 112 20.99 11.71 -6.42
N ARG A 113 20.73 11.42 -5.13
CA ARG A 113 21.77 11.37 -4.10
C ARG A 113 22.16 9.96 -3.68
N ALA A 114 21.22 9.01 -3.75
CA ALA A 114 21.42 7.64 -3.24
C ALA A 114 22.64 6.95 -3.89
N ALA A 115 22.80 7.05 -5.21
CA ALA A 115 23.93 6.45 -5.92
C ALA A 115 25.30 7.07 -5.61
N ARG A 116 25.35 8.33 -5.14
CA ARG A 116 26.61 9.02 -4.87
C ARG A 116 27.28 8.58 -3.56
N GLY A 117 26.54 7.96 -2.65
CA GLY A 117 27.07 7.48 -1.36
C GLY A 117 28.01 6.27 -1.46
N GLY A 118 28.07 5.59 -2.61
CA GLY A 118 28.97 4.45 -2.83
C GLY A 118 30.40 4.83 -3.24
N ALA A 119 30.69 6.10 -3.55
CA ALA A 119 31.98 6.56 -4.06
C ALA A 119 32.84 7.33 -3.03
N ALA A 120 32.42 7.38 -1.76
CA ALA A 120 33.07 8.21 -0.72
C ALA A 120 33.74 7.40 0.41
N SER A 121 34.23 6.19 0.14
CA SER A 121 35.04 5.39 1.07
C SER A 121 36.36 4.94 0.45
N GLY A 122 37.11 5.88 -0.12
CA GLY A 122 38.44 5.68 -0.68
C GLY A 122 39.24 6.98 -0.62
N ALA A 123 39.61 7.37 0.60
CA ALA A 123 40.66 8.33 0.91
C ALA A 123 41.43 7.81 2.12
#